data_AF-A0A1F4N5A7-F1
#
_entry.id   AF-A0A1F4N5A7-F1
#
_cell.length_a   1.000
_cell.length_b   1.000
_cell.length_c   1.000
_cell.angle_alpha   90.00
_cell.angle_beta   90.00
_cell.angle_gamma   90.00
#
_symmetry.space_group_name_H-M   'P 1'
#
loop_
_entity.id
_entity.type
_entity.pdbx_description
1 polymer ?
#
loop_
_entity_poly.entity_id
_entity_poly.type
_entity_poly.pdbx_seq_one_letter_code
_entity_poly.pdbx_strand_id
1 'polypeptide(L)'
;MNKTFIVALSALSLTVLAVAVVMWPDATSGDSAATSSTGTATSANPAGHRFPWDTPQSTSATPATLDQLSNQADGRLKMSGTTREVLDAFLSEHPRATPEVIAAQFKAAAQAHLSEPALGEAADLMTRYAAYQDALKAVQSQPAPPPNVEPGLAAILQLQQASALREQFLGSEIKEALYGQEEQAQRYALARQQILSVQGWSEQQRNEELAALVREYPREVVEAAGRNAR
;
A
#
# COMPACT_ATOMS: atom_id res chain seq x y z
N MET A 1 11.86 5.44 -47.88
CA MET A 1 10.94 4.29 -48.03
C MET A 1 11.45 3.19 -47.13
N ASN A 2 10.70 2.89 -46.07
CA ASN A 2 11.19 2.26 -44.84
C ASN A 2 11.20 0.73 -44.95
N LYS A 3 12.28 0.11 -44.45
CA LYS A 3 12.37 -1.32 -44.15
C LYS A 3 12.25 -1.51 -42.65
N THR A 4 11.36 -2.43 -42.31
CA THR A 4 11.00 -3.00 -41.02
C THR A 4 12.19 -3.51 -40.19
N PHE A 5 12.21 -3.20 -38.89
CA PHE A 5 12.90 -4.00 -37.87
C PHE A 5 11.94 -4.20 -36.68
N ILE A 6 11.45 -5.44 -36.57
CA ILE A 6 10.73 -5.97 -35.42
C ILE A 6 11.78 -6.64 -34.54
N VAL A 7 11.95 -6.17 -33.31
CA VAL A 7 12.76 -6.86 -32.30
C VAL A 7 11.82 -7.79 -31.52
N ALA A 8 11.95 -9.09 -31.79
CA ALA A 8 11.41 -10.16 -30.97
C ALA A 8 12.45 -10.48 -29.89
N LEU A 9 12.10 -10.34 -28.62
CA LEU A 9 12.86 -10.91 -27.51
C LEU A 9 12.04 -12.05 -26.92
N SER A 10 12.38 -13.26 -27.37
CA SER A 10 11.77 -14.51 -26.96
C SER A 10 12.27 -14.95 -25.58
N ALA A 11 11.31 -15.32 -24.74
CA ALA A 11 11.31 -16.34 -23.69
C ALA A 11 12.66 -16.98 -23.28
N LEU A 12 12.94 -16.96 -21.97
CA LEU A 12 13.72 -18.03 -21.34
C LEU A 12 12.91 -18.70 -20.25
N SER A 13 12.70 -20.00 -20.48
CA SER A 13 11.89 -20.93 -19.70
C SER A 13 12.45 -21.23 -18.31
N LEU A 14 11.49 -21.41 -17.41
CA LEU A 14 11.39 -22.38 -16.33
C LEU A 14 12.38 -23.57 -16.39
N THR A 15 13.15 -23.77 -15.31
CA THR A 15 13.48 -25.12 -14.81
C THR A 15 13.61 -25.13 -13.30
N VAL A 16 13.04 -26.18 -12.72
CA VAL A 16 12.83 -26.51 -11.31
C VAL A 16 14.00 -27.34 -10.78
N LEU A 17 14.07 -27.42 -9.45
CA LEU A 17 14.57 -28.53 -8.62
C LEU A 17 15.99 -28.40 -8.05
N ALA A 18 16.09 -28.27 -6.73
CA ALA A 18 16.76 -29.27 -5.89
C ALA A 18 16.57 -28.95 -4.40
N VAL A 19 15.97 -29.91 -3.71
CA VAL A 19 15.89 -30.04 -2.25
C VAL A 19 17.30 -30.23 -1.68
N ALA A 20 17.63 -29.48 -0.64
CA ALA A 20 18.71 -29.83 0.28
C ALA A 20 18.17 -29.79 1.71
N VAL A 21 17.61 -30.92 2.14
CA VAL A 21 17.51 -31.27 3.56
C VAL A 21 18.94 -31.49 4.04
N VAL A 22 19.44 -30.60 4.90
CA VAL A 22 20.67 -30.85 5.65
C VAL A 22 20.32 -30.91 7.13
N MET A 23 20.43 -32.15 7.63
CA MET A 23 20.48 -32.53 9.04
C MET A 23 21.34 -31.59 9.86
N TRP A 24 20.82 -31.18 11.02
CA TRP A 24 21.63 -30.62 12.09
C TRP A 24 21.99 -31.75 13.08
N PRO A 25 23.26 -31.92 13.47
CA PRO A 25 23.61 -32.82 14.56
C PRO A 25 23.36 -32.15 15.92
N ASP A 26 22.78 -32.92 16.82
CA ASP A 26 22.64 -32.66 18.26
C ASP A 26 23.97 -32.17 18.86
N ALA A 27 23.95 -30.99 19.47
CA ALA A 27 24.99 -30.50 20.36
C ALA A 27 24.38 -30.28 21.74
N THR A 28 24.37 -31.39 22.48
CA THR A 28 24.52 -31.54 23.94
C THR A 28 24.32 -30.30 24.81
N SER A 29 23.35 -30.45 25.72
CA SER A 29 23.09 -29.68 26.93
C SER A 29 24.36 -29.23 27.66
N GLY A 30 24.57 -27.92 27.68
CA GLY A 30 25.39 -27.23 28.67
C GLY A 30 24.47 -26.46 29.60
N ASP A 31 24.22 -27.03 30.77
CA ASP A 31 23.54 -26.36 31.88
C ASP A 31 24.47 -25.26 32.42
N SER A 32 23.97 -24.02 32.50
CA SER A 32 24.63 -22.91 33.17
C SER A 32 23.59 -21.91 33.65
N ALA A 33 23.12 -22.21 34.87
CA ALA A 33 22.86 -21.29 35.97
C ALA A 33 22.40 -19.86 35.64
N ALA A 34 21.18 -19.59 36.09
CA ALA A 34 20.55 -18.29 36.20
C ALA A 34 21.48 -17.19 36.77
N THR A 35 21.47 -16.04 36.10
CA THR A 35 21.65 -14.74 36.74
C THR A 35 20.66 -13.78 36.10
N SER A 36 19.62 -13.45 36.87
CA SER A 36 18.62 -12.46 36.54
C SER A 36 19.25 -11.06 36.59
N SER A 37 19.69 -10.54 35.45
CA SER A 37 19.92 -9.11 35.28
C SER A 37 18.74 -8.53 34.51
N THR A 38 17.85 -7.86 35.24
CA THR A 38 16.82 -6.96 34.70
C THR A 38 17.53 -5.77 34.05
N GLY A 39 18.08 -5.98 32.86
CA GLY A 39 18.45 -4.93 31.93
C GLY A 39 17.24 -4.66 31.06
N THR A 40 16.63 -3.48 31.21
CA THR A 40 15.71 -2.92 30.22
C THR A 40 16.44 -2.83 28.89
N ALA A 41 16.33 -3.89 28.08
CA ALA A 41 16.59 -3.82 26.66
C ALA A 41 15.48 -2.96 26.06
N THR A 42 15.66 -1.65 26.11
CA THR A 42 15.15 -0.75 25.09
C THR A 42 15.65 -1.31 23.78
N SER A 43 14.83 -2.14 23.14
CA SER A 43 14.98 -2.44 21.73
C SER A 43 14.72 -1.11 21.03
N ALA A 44 15.78 -0.32 20.90
CA ALA A 44 15.86 0.73 19.92
C ALA A 44 15.86 0.01 18.57
N ASN A 45 14.67 -0.33 18.09
CA ASN A 45 14.45 -0.66 16.70
C ASN A 45 15.00 0.54 15.93
N PRO A 46 16.12 0.42 15.20
CA PRO A 46 16.65 1.54 14.43
C PRO A 46 15.56 1.91 13.44
N ALA A 47 15.07 3.14 13.57
CA ALA A 47 14.02 3.76 12.76
C ALA A 47 13.68 2.94 11.52
N GLY A 48 12.74 2.00 11.66
CA GLY A 48 12.19 1.29 10.51
C GLY A 48 11.75 2.39 9.56
N HIS A 49 12.25 2.36 8.33
CA HIS A 49 11.83 3.28 7.28
C HIS A 49 10.32 3.10 7.12
N ARG A 50 9.53 3.85 7.89
CA ARG A 50 8.10 3.99 7.69
C ARG A 50 7.99 4.73 6.38
N PHE A 51 7.76 3.97 5.32
CA PHE A 51 7.53 4.56 4.03
C PHE A 51 6.18 5.28 4.06
N PRO A 52 5.97 6.32 3.24
CA PRO A 52 4.75 7.12 3.26
C PRO A 52 3.45 6.32 3.04
N TRP A 53 3.53 5.04 2.62
CA TRP A 53 2.40 4.14 2.43
C TRP A 53 2.20 3.13 3.60
N ASP A 54 3.10 3.07 4.60
CA ASP A 54 2.97 2.25 5.83
C ASP A 54 2.03 2.86 6.87
N THR A 55 1.66 4.12 6.68
CA THR A 55 0.59 4.75 7.44
C THR A 55 -0.70 4.64 6.65
N PRO A 56 -1.84 4.28 7.27
CA PRO A 56 -3.09 4.88 6.82
C PRO A 56 -2.87 6.39 6.91
N GLN A 57 -2.54 7.04 5.78
CA GLN A 57 -2.42 8.49 5.69
C GLN A 57 -3.83 9.08 5.78
N SER A 58 -4.48 8.95 6.94
CA SER A 58 -5.44 9.92 7.41
C SER A 58 -4.63 11.14 7.85
N THR A 59 -4.19 11.95 6.88
CA THR A 59 -3.61 13.28 7.14
C THR A 59 -4.68 14.32 7.49
N SER A 60 -5.95 13.91 7.59
CA SER A 60 -7.01 14.67 8.23
C SER A 60 -7.01 14.39 9.72
N ALA A 61 -6.69 15.39 10.54
CA ALA A 61 -6.83 15.38 12.00
C ALA A 61 -8.30 15.27 12.49
N THR A 62 -9.18 14.74 11.65
CA THR A 62 -10.61 14.51 11.91
C THR A 62 -10.87 13.03 11.67
N PRO A 63 -11.40 12.28 12.65
CA PRO A 63 -11.84 10.91 12.39
C PRO A 63 -12.89 10.95 11.27
N ALA A 64 -12.70 10.14 10.23
CA ALA A 64 -13.69 10.00 9.18
C ALA A 64 -14.95 9.35 9.78
N THR A 65 -16.10 9.95 9.53
CA THR A 65 -17.39 9.57 10.13
C THR A 65 -18.34 9.06 9.05
N LEU A 66 -19.29 8.21 9.45
CA LEU A 66 -20.24 7.55 8.53
C LEU A 66 -21.12 8.53 7.73
N ASP A 67 -21.28 9.77 8.20
CA ASP A 67 -22.02 10.85 7.52
C ASP A 67 -21.32 11.39 6.27
N GLN A 68 -20.02 11.10 6.09
CA GLN A 68 -19.27 11.45 4.90
C GLN A 68 -19.55 10.50 3.72
N LEU A 69 -20.19 9.36 3.97
CA LEU A 69 -20.67 8.47 2.93
C LEU A 69 -21.80 9.15 2.16
N SER A 70 -21.75 9.06 0.83
CA SER A 70 -22.72 9.71 -0.04
C SER A 70 -23.07 8.82 -1.22
N ASN A 71 -24.21 9.11 -1.85
CA ASN A 71 -24.68 8.38 -3.01
C ASN A 71 -24.32 9.10 -4.32
N GLN A 72 -24.17 8.33 -5.40
CA GLN A 72 -24.19 8.83 -6.76
C GLN A 72 -25.62 9.20 -7.19
N ALA A 73 -25.76 9.82 -8.36
CA ALA A 73 -27.05 10.27 -8.89
C ALA A 73 -28.06 9.13 -9.13
N ASP A 74 -27.57 7.90 -9.32
CA ASP A 74 -28.36 6.68 -9.51
C ASP A 74 -28.72 5.97 -8.19
N GLY A 75 -28.33 6.54 -7.03
CA GLY A 75 -28.59 5.98 -5.71
C GLY A 75 -27.58 4.92 -5.25
N ARG A 76 -26.53 4.65 -6.04
CA ARG A 76 -25.41 3.77 -5.66
C ARG A 76 -24.42 4.45 -4.74
N LEU A 77 -23.55 3.71 -4.09
CA LEU A 77 -22.52 4.29 -3.22
C LEU A 77 -21.50 5.08 -4.06
N LYS A 78 -21.26 6.34 -3.70
CA LYS A 78 -20.17 7.11 -4.28
C LYS A 78 -18.84 6.60 -3.74
N MET A 79 -18.04 5.99 -4.62
CA MET A 79 -16.69 5.53 -4.30
C MET A 79 -15.68 6.66 -4.50
N SER A 80 -14.91 6.97 -3.46
CA SER A 80 -13.82 7.96 -3.50
C SER A 80 -12.80 7.69 -2.39
N GLY A 81 -11.72 8.48 -2.36
CA GLY A 81 -10.79 8.49 -1.22
C GLY A 81 -11.48 8.73 0.13
N THR A 82 -12.55 9.53 0.19
CA THR A 82 -13.34 9.72 1.42
C THR A 82 -14.02 8.43 1.86
N THR A 83 -14.57 7.64 0.93
CA THR A 83 -15.12 6.32 1.24
C THR A 83 -14.06 5.44 1.88
N ARG A 84 -12.83 5.43 1.32
CA ARG A 84 -11.70 4.71 1.90
C ARG A 84 -11.37 5.17 3.32
N GLU A 85 -11.32 6.48 3.56
CA GLU A 85 -11.04 7.04 4.90
C GLU A 85 -12.08 6.58 5.93
N VAL A 86 -13.37 6.54 5.56
CA VAL A 86 -14.44 6.01 6.43
C VAL A 86 -14.25 4.52 6.72
N LEU A 87 -13.88 3.73 5.72
CA LEU A 87 -13.60 2.29 5.90
C LEU A 87 -12.40 2.08 6.83
N ASP A 88 -11.32 2.84 6.65
CA ASP A 88 -10.10 2.81 7.48
C ASP A 88 -10.40 3.17 8.94
N ALA A 89 -11.17 4.24 9.15
CA ALA A 89 -11.59 4.67 10.49
C ALA A 89 -12.42 3.59 11.18
N PHE A 90 -13.42 3.03 10.49
CA PHE A 90 -14.27 2.00 11.06
C PHE A 90 -13.50 0.72 11.41
N LEU A 91 -12.57 0.26 10.55
CA LEU A 91 -11.72 -0.89 10.86
C LEU A 91 -10.81 -0.66 12.08
N SER A 92 -10.34 0.57 12.26
CA SER A 92 -9.46 0.94 13.37
C SER A 92 -10.17 0.85 14.74
N GLU A 93 -11.48 1.07 14.77
CA GLU A 93 -12.31 0.92 15.98
C GLU A 93 -12.61 -0.54 16.34
N HIS A 94 -12.46 -1.45 15.37
CA HIS A 94 -12.85 -2.86 15.49
C HIS A 94 -11.72 -3.84 15.12
N PRO A 95 -10.52 -3.76 15.74
CA PRO A 95 -9.32 -4.49 15.30
C PRO A 95 -9.37 -6.02 15.45
N ARG A 96 -10.41 -6.57 16.09
CA ARG A 96 -10.56 -8.01 16.37
C ARG A 96 -11.77 -8.66 15.69
N ALA A 97 -12.50 -7.92 14.86
CA ALA A 97 -13.68 -8.44 14.16
C ALA A 97 -13.27 -9.22 12.90
N THR A 98 -14.01 -10.28 12.56
CA THR A 98 -13.87 -10.94 11.25
C THR A 98 -14.48 -10.07 10.15
N PRO A 99 -14.12 -10.26 8.86
CA PRO A 99 -14.69 -9.51 7.74
C PRO A 99 -16.22 -9.48 7.70
N GLU A 100 -16.87 -10.59 8.05
CA GLU A 100 -18.34 -10.71 8.05
C GLU A 100 -18.96 -9.94 9.22
N VAL A 101 -18.33 -10.01 10.39
CA VAL A 101 -18.79 -9.34 11.61
C VAL A 101 -18.60 -7.82 11.49
N ILE A 102 -17.50 -7.35 10.90
CA ILE A 102 -17.29 -5.93 10.67
C ILE A 102 -18.27 -5.39 9.62
N ALA A 103 -18.54 -6.14 8.55
CA ALA A 103 -19.48 -5.72 7.52
C ALA A 103 -20.92 -5.61 8.05
N ALA A 104 -21.35 -6.55 8.90
CA ALA A 104 -22.67 -6.48 9.53
C ALA A 104 -22.81 -5.27 10.47
N GLN A 105 -21.78 -5.00 11.28
CA GLN A 105 -21.74 -3.82 12.16
C GLN A 105 -21.72 -2.52 11.35
N PHE A 106 -20.90 -2.47 10.29
CA PHE A 106 -20.82 -1.33 9.40
C PHE A 106 -22.17 -1.05 8.74
N LYS A 107 -22.85 -2.09 8.23
CA LYS A 107 -24.20 -1.97 7.66
C LYS A 107 -25.19 -1.41 8.69
N ALA A 108 -25.20 -1.94 9.91
CA ALA A 108 -26.10 -1.50 10.96
C ALA A 108 -25.86 -0.03 11.36
N ALA A 109 -24.61 0.43 11.35
CA ALA A 109 -24.26 1.82 11.65
C ALA A 109 -24.56 2.76 10.46
N ALA A 110 -24.29 2.32 9.23
CA ALA A 110 -24.47 3.12 8.03
C ALA A 110 -25.95 3.29 7.62
N GLN A 111 -26.88 2.49 8.14
CA GLN A 111 -28.32 2.59 7.81
C GLN A 111 -28.95 3.94 8.15
N ALA A 112 -28.34 4.73 9.05
CA ALA A 112 -28.78 6.08 9.39
C ALA A 112 -28.44 7.12 8.30
N HIS A 113 -27.50 6.78 7.40
CA HIS A 113 -26.94 7.68 6.40
C HIS A 113 -27.14 7.17 4.96
N LEU A 114 -27.24 5.86 4.78
CA LEU A 114 -27.39 5.21 3.48
C LEU A 114 -28.71 4.44 3.39
N SER A 115 -29.29 4.45 2.21
CA SER A 115 -30.43 3.61 1.82
C SER A 115 -29.99 2.58 0.77
N GLU A 116 -30.79 1.54 0.54
CA GLU A 116 -30.54 0.60 -0.55
C GLU A 116 -30.66 1.31 -1.92
N PRO A 117 -29.81 0.99 -2.91
CA PRO A 117 -28.81 -0.09 -2.93
C PRO A 117 -27.45 0.25 -2.29
N ALA A 118 -27.16 1.53 -2.01
CA ALA A 118 -25.86 1.98 -1.51
C ALA A 118 -25.48 1.32 -0.17
N LEU A 119 -26.46 1.05 0.71
CA LEU A 119 -26.21 0.39 1.99
C LEU A 119 -25.67 -1.04 1.82
N GLY A 120 -26.26 -1.84 0.91
CA GLY A 120 -25.76 -3.16 0.56
C GLY A 120 -24.36 -3.10 -0.04
N GLU A 121 -24.14 -2.20 -1.00
CA GLU A 121 -22.83 -2.00 -1.64
C GLU A 121 -21.74 -1.63 -0.64
N ALA A 122 -22.06 -0.78 0.35
CA ALA A 122 -21.11 -0.36 1.36
C ALA A 122 -20.71 -1.52 2.30
N ALA A 123 -21.66 -2.40 2.64
CA ALA A 123 -21.38 -3.60 3.43
C ALA A 123 -20.53 -4.63 2.66
N ASP A 124 -20.84 -4.85 1.39
CA ASP A 124 -20.04 -5.72 0.51
C ASP A 124 -18.62 -5.17 0.35
N LEU A 125 -18.48 -3.86 0.16
CA LEU A 125 -17.20 -3.18 0.07
C LEU A 125 -16.40 -3.34 1.38
N MET A 126 -17.03 -3.13 2.54
CA MET A 126 -16.37 -3.32 3.84
C MET A 126 -15.80 -4.73 4.01
N THR A 127 -16.54 -5.75 3.58
CA THR A 127 -16.07 -7.15 3.64
C THR A 127 -14.80 -7.34 2.81
N ARG A 128 -14.80 -6.88 1.55
CA ARG A 128 -13.63 -6.98 0.65
C ARG A 128 -12.46 -6.15 1.17
N TYR A 129 -12.75 -4.98 1.73
CA TYR A 129 -11.76 -4.06 2.27
C TYR A 129 -11.04 -4.63 3.50
N ALA A 130 -11.79 -5.23 4.43
CA ALA A 130 -11.23 -5.92 5.59
C ALA A 130 -10.29 -7.06 5.17
N ALA A 131 -10.73 -7.89 4.21
CA ALA A 131 -9.90 -8.97 3.67
C ALA A 131 -8.62 -8.45 2.98
N TYR A 132 -8.72 -7.35 2.23
CA TYR A 132 -7.56 -6.66 1.65
C TYR A 132 -6.58 -6.20 2.74
N GLN A 133 -7.06 -5.55 3.79
CA GLN A 133 -6.21 -5.05 4.87
C GLN A 133 -5.48 -6.18 5.60
N ASP A 134 -6.14 -7.32 5.81
CA ASP A 134 -5.49 -8.49 6.40
C ASP A 134 -4.43 -9.11 5.48
N ALA A 135 -4.71 -9.20 4.18
CA ALA A 135 -3.72 -9.66 3.19
C ALA A 135 -2.51 -8.71 3.12
N LEU A 136 -2.74 -7.40 3.19
CA LEU A 136 -1.68 -6.40 3.20
C LEU A 136 -0.80 -6.53 4.46
N LYS A 137 -1.39 -6.68 5.65
CA LYS A 137 -0.66 -6.91 6.90
C LYS A 137 0.16 -8.21 6.85
N ALA A 138 -0.40 -9.27 6.28
CA ALA A 138 0.31 -10.55 6.14
C ALA A 138 1.56 -10.41 5.26
N VAL A 139 1.47 -9.63 4.19
CA VAL A 139 2.60 -9.30 3.31
C VAL A 139 3.63 -8.42 4.04
N GLN A 140 3.19 -7.37 4.74
CA GLN A 140 4.09 -6.47 5.48
C GLN A 140 4.80 -7.15 6.66
N SER A 141 4.20 -8.20 7.21
CA SER A 141 4.80 -8.99 8.30
C SER A 141 5.87 -9.97 7.83
N GLN A 142 6.09 -10.10 6.52
CA GLN A 142 7.17 -10.91 5.97
C GLN A 142 8.52 -10.24 6.28
N PRO A 143 9.60 -11.03 6.48
CA PRO A 143 10.94 -10.49 6.71
C PRO A 143 11.31 -9.50 5.60
N ALA A 144 11.90 -8.37 5.98
CA ALA A 144 12.36 -7.37 5.03
C ALA A 144 13.30 -8.02 4.00
N PRO A 145 13.26 -7.59 2.72
CA PRO A 145 14.20 -8.05 1.73
C PRO A 145 15.65 -7.77 2.20
N PRO A 146 16.64 -8.55 1.70
CA PRO A 146 18.02 -8.43 2.13
C PRO A 146 18.53 -6.96 2.01
N PRO A 147 19.44 -6.52 2.89
CA PRO A 147 19.84 -5.12 3.07
C PRO A 147 20.49 -4.45 1.84
N ASN A 148 20.68 -5.17 0.74
CA ASN A 148 21.26 -4.68 -0.50
C ASN A 148 20.26 -4.08 -1.50
N VAL A 149 18.98 -3.94 -1.14
CA VAL A 149 18.01 -3.27 -2.02
C VAL A 149 18.09 -1.76 -1.83
N GLU A 150 18.38 -1.03 -2.91
CA GLU A 150 18.31 0.43 -2.95
C GLU A 150 16.95 0.92 -2.41
N PRO A 151 16.90 1.88 -1.46
CA PRO A 151 15.66 2.30 -0.82
C PRO A 151 14.55 2.73 -1.79
N GLY A 152 14.92 3.37 -2.91
CA GLY A 152 13.96 3.76 -3.95
C GLY A 152 13.35 2.56 -4.69
N LEU A 153 14.12 1.49 -4.91
CA LEU A 153 13.63 0.26 -5.53
C LEU A 153 12.69 -0.50 -4.58
N ALA A 154 13.02 -0.54 -3.28
CA ALA A 154 12.16 -1.16 -2.28
C ALA A 154 10.76 -0.49 -2.25
N ALA A 155 10.71 0.84 -2.25
CA ALA A 155 9.45 1.58 -2.24
C ALA A 155 8.60 1.33 -3.50
N ILE A 156 9.22 1.17 -4.67
CA ILE A 156 8.51 0.84 -5.92
C ILE A 156 7.91 -0.56 -5.87
N LEU A 157 8.68 -1.55 -5.41
CA LEU A 157 8.22 -2.92 -5.29
C LEU A 157 7.04 -3.03 -4.31
N GLN A 158 7.12 -2.30 -3.19
CA GLN A 158 6.03 -2.24 -2.21
C GLN A 158 4.77 -1.58 -2.78
N LEU A 159 4.91 -0.46 -3.49
CA LEU A 159 3.77 0.18 -4.16
C LEU A 159 3.11 -0.76 -5.18
N GLN A 160 3.91 -1.48 -5.98
CA GLN A 160 3.41 -2.46 -6.94
C GLN A 160 2.68 -3.62 -6.26
N GLN A 161 3.23 -4.15 -5.16
CA GLN A 161 2.63 -5.22 -4.40
C GLN A 161 1.29 -4.79 -3.76
N ALA A 162 1.25 -3.59 -3.15
CA ALA A 162 0.02 -3.03 -2.60
C ALA A 162 -1.04 -2.81 -3.68
N SER A 163 -0.64 -2.27 -4.84
CA SER A 163 -1.53 -2.09 -6.01
C SER A 163 -2.10 -3.41 -6.52
N ALA A 164 -1.27 -4.48 -6.56
CA ALA A 164 -1.71 -5.81 -6.98
C ALA A 164 -2.74 -6.41 -5.99
N LEU A 165 -2.52 -6.26 -4.69
CA LEU A 165 -3.49 -6.69 -3.67
C LEU A 165 -4.81 -5.92 -3.80
N ARG A 166 -4.76 -4.60 -3.99
CA ARG A 166 -5.98 -3.81 -4.20
C ARG A 166 -6.78 -4.32 -5.39
N GLU A 167 -6.10 -4.59 -6.51
CA GLU A 167 -6.75 -5.12 -7.71
C GLU A 167 -7.35 -6.50 -7.49
N GLN A 168 -6.64 -7.38 -6.79
CA GLN A 168 -7.11 -8.74 -6.48
C GLN A 168 -8.38 -8.74 -5.60
N PHE A 169 -8.43 -7.89 -4.57
CA PHE A 169 -9.53 -7.91 -3.60
C PHE A 169 -10.69 -6.97 -3.95
N LEU A 170 -10.39 -5.82 -4.57
CA LEU A 170 -11.37 -4.77 -4.86
C LEU A 170 -11.81 -4.77 -6.33
N GLY A 171 -10.98 -5.30 -7.23
CA GLY A 171 -11.15 -5.12 -8.67
C GLY A 171 -10.64 -3.76 -9.16
N SER A 172 -10.46 -3.64 -10.48
CA SER A 172 -9.86 -2.46 -11.10
C SER A 172 -10.67 -1.18 -10.90
N GLU A 173 -12.00 -1.25 -11.04
CA GLU A 173 -12.89 -0.09 -10.92
C GLU A 173 -12.88 0.50 -9.51
N ILE A 174 -13.07 -0.34 -8.48
CA ILE A 174 -13.07 0.10 -7.08
C ILE A 174 -11.69 0.57 -6.67
N LYS A 175 -10.62 -0.13 -7.08
CA LYS A 175 -9.24 0.32 -6.86
C LYS A 175 -9.03 1.72 -7.41
N GLU A 176 -9.40 1.98 -8.66
CA GLU A 176 -9.22 3.31 -9.27
C GLU A 176 -10.02 4.38 -8.52
N ALA A 177 -11.26 4.09 -8.15
CA ALA A 177 -12.10 5.04 -7.43
C ALA A 177 -11.57 5.38 -6.02
N LEU A 178 -11.05 4.39 -5.28
CA LEU A 178 -10.57 4.59 -3.91
C LEU A 178 -9.11 5.09 -3.84
N TYR A 179 -8.25 4.66 -4.77
CA TYR A 179 -6.81 4.85 -4.69
C TYR A 179 -6.18 5.53 -5.91
N GLY A 180 -6.89 5.74 -7.01
CA GLY A 180 -6.30 6.20 -8.28
C GLY A 180 -5.50 7.49 -8.13
N GLN A 181 -6.09 8.52 -7.51
CA GLN A 181 -5.41 9.80 -7.27
C GLN A 181 -4.19 9.64 -6.35
N GLU A 182 -4.31 8.89 -5.27
CA GLU A 182 -3.23 8.70 -4.29
C GLU A 182 -2.07 7.90 -4.89
N GLU A 183 -2.36 6.79 -5.60
CA GLU A 183 -1.32 6.00 -6.26
C GLU A 183 -0.61 6.79 -7.36
N GLN A 184 -1.32 7.63 -8.12
CA GLN A 184 -0.68 8.51 -9.09
C GLN A 184 0.25 9.51 -8.40
N ALA A 185 -0.16 10.09 -7.27
CA ALA A 185 0.67 11.02 -6.50
C ALA A 185 1.92 10.32 -5.94
N GLN A 186 1.77 9.09 -5.44
CA GLN A 186 2.87 8.26 -4.96
C GLN A 186 3.83 7.89 -6.10
N ARG A 187 3.32 7.48 -7.27
CA ARG A 187 4.14 7.19 -8.46
C ARG A 187 4.94 8.40 -8.89
N TYR A 188 4.32 9.57 -8.95
CA TYR A 188 5.01 10.83 -9.25
C TYR A 188 6.10 11.16 -8.22
N ALA A 189 5.81 11.04 -6.93
CA ALA A 189 6.77 11.33 -5.86
C ALA A 189 8.00 10.42 -5.95
N LEU A 190 7.81 9.13 -6.21
CA LEU A 190 8.89 8.16 -6.40
C LEU A 190 9.71 8.48 -7.65
N ALA A 191 9.07 8.77 -8.79
CA ALA A 191 9.76 9.15 -10.02
C ALA A 191 10.60 10.42 -9.83
N ARG A 192 10.05 11.42 -9.13
CA ARG A 192 10.78 12.65 -8.77
C ARG A 192 12.00 12.33 -7.91
N GLN A 193 11.86 11.47 -6.90
CA GLN A 193 12.98 11.07 -6.04
C GLN A 193 14.07 10.34 -6.84
N GLN A 194 13.69 9.44 -7.75
CA GLN A 194 14.64 8.73 -8.62
C GLN A 194 15.48 9.73 -9.43
N ILE A 195 14.85 10.70 -10.10
CA ILE A 195 15.52 11.76 -10.85
C ILE A 195 16.51 12.54 -9.96
N LEU A 196 16.08 12.91 -8.74
CA LEU A 196 16.94 13.65 -7.81
C LEU A 196 18.14 12.82 -7.32
N SER A 197 18.00 11.50 -7.26
CA SER A 197 19.03 10.59 -6.77
C SER A 197 20.08 10.20 -7.82
N VAL A 198 19.89 10.55 -9.10
CA VAL A 198 20.84 10.16 -10.16
C VAL A 198 22.18 10.86 -9.98
N GLN A 199 23.22 10.04 -9.80
CA GLN A 199 24.61 10.49 -9.69
C GLN A 199 25.17 10.87 -11.07
N GLY A 200 25.99 11.92 -11.12
CA GLY A 200 26.66 12.36 -12.34
C GLY A 200 25.83 13.26 -13.27
N TRP A 201 24.56 13.54 -12.95
CA TRP A 201 23.76 14.52 -13.69
C TRP A 201 24.14 15.96 -13.32
N SER A 202 24.24 16.81 -14.34
CA SER A 202 24.31 18.26 -14.13
C SER A 202 22.99 18.79 -13.59
N GLU A 203 23.02 19.97 -12.98
CA GLU A 203 21.79 20.64 -12.53
C GLU A 203 20.83 20.92 -13.69
N GLN A 204 21.36 21.25 -14.87
CA GLN A 204 20.56 21.49 -16.06
C GLN A 204 19.84 20.20 -16.50
N GLN A 205 20.55 19.08 -16.62
CA GLN A 205 19.95 17.79 -16.99
C GLN A 205 18.86 17.37 -16.00
N ARG A 206 19.12 17.54 -14.69
CA ARG A 206 18.15 17.24 -13.64
C ARG A 206 16.90 18.12 -13.76
N ASN A 207 17.06 19.42 -14.00
CA ASN A 207 15.94 20.34 -14.14
C ASN A 207 15.11 20.06 -15.40
N GLU A 208 15.75 19.69 -16.50
CA GLU A 208 15.07 19.30 -17.75
C GLU A 208 14.19 18.06 -17.54
N GLU A 209 14.72 17.03 -16.87
CA GLU A 209 13.97 15.80 -16.56
C GLU A 209 12.83 16.03 -15.56
N LEU A 210 13.05 16.84 -14.51
CA LEU A 210 11.98 17.23 -13.60
C LEU A 210 10.87 18.00 -14.31
N ALA A 211 11.22 18.89 -15.25
CA ALA A 211 10.24 19.63 -16.04
C ALA A 211 9.49 18.72 -17.04
N ALA A 212 10.14 17.67 -17.56
CA ALA A 212 9.47 16.64 -18.34
C ALA A 212 8.47 15.84 -17.47
N LEU A 213 8.89 15.39 -16.30
CA LEU A 213 8.03 14.65 -15.36
C LEU A 213 6.78 15.45 -14.96
N VAL A 214 6.91 16.73 -14.64
CA VAL A 214 5.76 17.59 -14.28
C VAL A 214 4.76 17.73 -15.44
N ARG A 215 5.19 17.63 -16.70
CA ARG A 215 4.30 17.72 -17.87
C ARG A 215 3.55 16.42 -18.15
N GLU A 216 4.04 15.28 -17.66
CA GLU A 216 3.41 13.97 -17.85
C GLU A 216 2.23 13.74 -16.91
N TYR A 217 2.21 14.43 -15.75
CA TYR A 217 1.18 14.25 -14.73
C TYR A 217 0.19 15.42 -14.67
N PRO A 218 -1.10 15.15 -14.36
CA PRO A 218 -2.07 16.20 -14.08
C PRO A 218 -1.63 17.09 -12.90
N ARG A 219 -2.03 18.38 -12.92
CA ARG A 219 -1.61 19.35 -11.89
C ARG A 219 -2.03 18.92 -10.49
N GLU A 220 -3.22 18.38 -10.35
CA GLU A 220 -3.78 17.88 -9.10
C GLU A 220 -2.92 16.78 -8.47
N VAL A 221 -2.30 15.91 -9.28
CA VAL A 221 -1.40 14.85 -8.82
C VAL A 221 -0.10 15.44 -8.31
N VAL A 222 0.46 16.40 -9.06
CA VAL A 222 1.69 17.11 -8.69
C VAL A 222 1.51 17.89 -7.38
N GLU A 223 0.38 18.57 -7.23
CA GLU A 223 0.03 19.32 -6.00
C GLU A 223 -0.19 18.39 -4.81
N ALA A 224 -0.92 17.28 -5.00
CA ALA A 224 -1.15 16.29 -3.95
C ALA A 224 0.17 15.69 -3.44
N ALA A 225 1.08 15.33 -4.34
CA ALA A 225 2.40 14.84 -3.98
C ALA A 225 3.24 15.90 -3.24
N GLY A 226 3.11 17.18 -3.62
CA GLY A 226 3.79 18.29 -2.95
C GLY A 226 3.32 18.53 -1.51
N ARG A 227 2.07 18.20 -1.18
CA ARG A 227 1.56 18.24 0.20
C ARG A 227 2.14 17.11 1.05
N ASN A 228 2.32 15.92 0.48
CA ASN A 228 2.80 14.73 1.18
C ASN A 228 4.32 14.74 1.44
N ALA A 229 5.06 15.65 0.81
CA ALA A 229 6.50 15.79 0.94
C ALA A 229 6.94 16.85 1.97
N ARG A 230 6.00 17.47 2.70
CA ARG A 230 6.26 18.51 3.71
C ARG A 230 6.29 17.96 5.13
#